data_AF-A0A434N255-F1
#
_entry.id   AF-A0A434N255-F1
#
_cell.length_a   1.000
_cell.length_b   1.000
_cell.length_c   1.000
_cell.angle_alpha   90.00
_cell.angle_beta   90.00
_cell.angle_gamma   90.00
#
_symmetry.space_group_name_H-M   'P 1'
#
loop_
_entity.id
_entity.type
_entity.pdbx_description
1 polymer ?
#
loop_
_entity_poly.entity_id
_entity_poly.type
_entity_poly.pdbx_seq_one_letter_code
_entity_poly.pdbx_strand_id
1 'polypeptide(L)' 'MAERSQNLQDLFLNSVRKSKNPLTIFLINGVKLTGVVTS' A
#
# COMPACT_ATOMS: atom_id res chain seq x y z
N MET A 1 -21.71 2.01 16.80
CA MET A 1 -20.49 2.38 16.06
C MET A 1 -20.83 2.38 14.58
N ALA A 2 -20.63 3.49 13.86
CA ALA A 2 -20.80 3.49 12.41
C ALA A 2 -19.82 2.47 11.80
N GLU A 3 -20.36 1.51 11.05
CA GLU A 3 -19.65 0.63 10.12
C GLU A 3 -18.90 1.51 9.12
N ARG A 4 -17.72 2.02 9.51
CA ARG A 4 -16.80 2.66 8.58
C ARG A 4 -16.31 1.55 7.69
N SER A 5 -16.89 1.44 6.50
CA SER A 5 -16.38 0.66 5.38
C SER A 5 -14.86 0.78 5.41
N GLN A 6 -14.17 -0.29 5.81
CA GLN A 6 -12.74 -0.23 6.06
C GLN A 6 -12.08 0.25 4.77
N ASN A 7 -11.34 1.34 4.86
CA ASN A 7 -10.70 1.95 3.70
C ASN A 7 -9.77 0.90 3.05
N LEU A 8 -10.10 0.51 1.81
CA LEU A 8 -9.38 -0.52 1.08
C LEU A 8 -7.89 -0.18 0.94
N GLN A 9 -7.56 1.11 0.79
CA GLN A 9 -6.18 1.57 0.71
C GLN A 9 -5.44 1.28 2.01
N ASP A 10 -6.00 1.68 3.15
CA ASP A 10 -5.38 1.50 4.46
C ASP A 10 -5.21 0.02 4.80
N LEU A 11 -6.22 -0.81 4.47
CA LEU A 11 -6.17 -2.27 4.63
C LEU A 11 -5.05 -2.89 3.78
N PHE A 12 -4.99 -2.54 2.50
CA PHE A 12 -4.00 -3.06 1.57
C PHE A 12 -2.58 -2.64 1.98
N LEU A 13 -2.35 -1.34 2.20
CA LEU A 13 -1.04 -0.79 2.55
C LEU A 13 -0.52 -1.38 3.88
N ASN A 14 -1.37 -1.56 4.88
CA ASN A 14 -0.94 -2.22 6.12
C ASN A 14 -0.61 -3.71 5.92
N SER A 15 -1.37 -4.43 5.09
CA SER A 15 -1.14 -5.85 4.82
C SER A 15 0.23 -6.07 4.15
N VAL A 16 0.53 -5.30 3.10
CA VAL A 16 1.80 -5.38 2.37
C VAL A 16 3.00 -4.89 3.20
N ARG A 17 2.81 -3.87 4.06
CA ARG A 17 3.82 -3.41 5.03
C ARG A 17 4.18 -4.50 6.04
N LYS A 18 3.18 -5.12 6.69
CA LYS A 18 3.39 -6.18 7.70
C LYS A 18 4.08 -7.41 7.11
N SER A 19 3.70 -7.79 5.89
CA SER A 19 4.30 -8.93 5.18
C SER A 19 5.65 -8.61 4.52
N LYS A 20 6.07 -7.33 4.52
CA LYS A 20 7.25 -6.84 3.78
C LYS A 20 7.26 -7.30 2.32
N ASN A 21 6.07 -7.39 1.71
CA ASN A 21 5.93 -7.84 0.33
C ASN A 21 6.56 -6.81 -0.62
N PRO A 22 7.45 -7.22 -1.54
CA PRO A 22 7.99 -6.34 -2.56
C PRO A 22 6.87 -5.86 -3.50
N LEU A 23 6.82 -4.56 -3.76
CA LEU A 23 5.87 -3.92 -4.65
C LEU A 23 6.58 -3.11 -5.71
N THR A 24 5.87 -2.88 -6.81
CA THR A 24 6.23 -1.89 -7.83
C THR A 24 5.22 -0.74 -7.79
N ILE A 25 5.70 0.50 -7.63
CA ILE A 25 4.89 1.72 -7.66
C ILE A 25 5.20 2.47 -8.95
N PHE A 26 4.17 2.82 -9.69
CA PHE A 26 4.26 3.65 -10.89
C PHE A 26 3.83 5.07 -10.53
N LEU A 27 4.76 6.03 -10.68
CA LEU A 27 4.47 7.44 -10.51
C LEU A 27 3.79 7.99 -11.77
N ILE A 28 2.99 9.05 -11.63
CA ILE A 28 2.26 9.67 -12.76
C ILE A 28 3.18 10.20 -13.86
N ASN A 29 4.44 10.51 -13.53
CA ASN A 29 5.47 10.95 -14.47
C ASN A 29 6.14 9.78 -15.22
N GLY A 30 5.69 8.54 -15.00
CA GLY A 30 6.20 7.33 -15.63
C GLY A 30 7.35 6.63 -14.89
N VAL A 31 7.86 7.20 -13.79
CA VAL A 31 8.92 6.56 -12.99
C VAL A 31 8.39 5.30 -12.29
N LYS A 32 9.19 4.22 -12.34
CA LYS A 32 8.92 2.96 -11.65
C LYS A 32 9.82 2.86 -10.40
N LEU A 33 9.21 2.70 -9.23
CA LEU A 33 9.88 2.42 -7.97
C LEU A 33 9.63 0.98 -7.54
N THR A 34 10.66 0.29 -7.06
CA THR A 34 10.55 -1.08 -6.54
C THR A 34 11.06 -1.13 -5.11
N GLY A 35 10.31 -1.75 -4.20
CA GLY A 35 10.72 -1.81 -2.79
C GLY A 35 9.63 -2.37 -1.88
N VAL A 36 9.78 -2.14 -0.58
CA VAL A 36 8.81 -2.56 0.45
C VAL A 36 8.25 -1.33 1.17
N VAL A 37 7.01 -1.42 1.65
CA VAL A 37 6.39 -0.37 2.46
C VAL A 37 6.90 -0.47 3.90
N THR A 38 7.30 0.66 4.50
CA THR A 38 7.91 0.71 5.84
C THR A 38 7.06 1.38 6.91
N SER A 39 6.35 2.47 6.57
CA SER A 39 5.54 3.26 7.51
C SER A 39 4.05 3.03 7.35
#